data_AF-A0A0C3Q515-F1
#
_entry.id   AF-A0A0C3Q515-F1
#
_cell.length_a   1.000
_cell.length_b   1.000
_cell.length_c   1.000
_cell.angle_alpha   90.00
_cell.angle_beta   90.00
_cell.angle_gamma   90.00
#
_symmetry.space_group_name_H-M   'P 1'
#
loop_
_entity.id
_entity.type
_entity.pdbx_description
1 polymer ?
#
loop_
_entity_poly.entity_id
_entity_poly.type
_entity_poly.pdbx_seq_one_letter_code
_entity_poly.pdbx_strand_id
1 'polypeptide(L)'
;MSQAFTATEPGVNLPVDGHIPILPDIERNNSVFTDGVGEISRALARRIVKSLGKSGRTKRFFLRPSAFQFRMGGCKGVLMVNPELKDNEIRLRASQQKFLSPLADIEIAQVFYRAKPFYLNRFLIMILETLGVPADIFLGLQQEAIRDVEAATESFSDCAEFLDTNGCGTSYHISSVFLHLTRLGLTLGGQGPTAVNSDGFLKRSIRFAKNHVLREMKHRARIPVKESYTLVGVADFSESLPPNTIFACVRLQDQKPFCIKGRVLISRSPQVHPGDVQFVEAIGKPPTGSPFEHERYYNCVVFSTRGDRSVPSMLAGGDLDGTCLKHTCDNHH
;
A
#
# COMPACT_ATOMS: atom_id res chain seq x y z
N MET A 1 -13.62 -21.75 -6.20
CA MET A 1 -14.84 -20.98 -6.56
C MET A 1 -14.64 -19.47 -6.44
N SER A 2 -14.04 -18.91 -5.37
CA SER A 2 -13.86 -17.45 -5.23
C SER A 2 -12.90 -16.79 -6.25
N GLN A 3 -12.05 -17.56 -6.93
CA GLN A 3 -11.14 -17.04 -7.97
C GLN A 3 -11.84 -16.67 -9.28
N ALA A 4 -12.99 -17.27 -9.60
CA ALA A 4 -13.73 -17.00 -10.85
C ALA A 4 -14.68 -15.80 -10.76
N PHE A 5 -14.94 -15.29 -9.54
CA PHE A 5 -15.92 -14.23 -9.27
C PHE A 5 -15.35 -13.16 -8.33
N THR A 6 -14.07 -12.81 -8.49
CA THR A 6 -13.61 -11.54 -7.91
C THR A 6 -14.00 -10.44 -8.87
N ALA A 7 -14.66 -9.39 -8.37
CA ALA A 7 -14.85 -8.14 -9.10
C ALA A 7 -13.49 -7.44 -9.26
N THR A 8 -12.61 -7.99 -10.08
CA THR A 8 -11.42 -7.28 -10.55
C THR A 8 -11.87 -6.33 -11.66
N GLU A 9 -11.43 -5.07 -11.58
CA GLU A 9 -11.41 -4.21 -12.76
C GLU A 9 -10.68 -4.97 -13.87
N PRO A 10 -11.20 -5.05 -15.11
CA PRO A 10 -10.74 -6.03 -16.09
C PRO A 10 -9.23 -5.95 -16.26
N GLY A 11 -8.49 -6.96 -15.81
CA GLY A 11 -7.04 -6.97 -15.87
C GLY A 11 -6.54 -6.89 -17.32
N VAL A 12 -5.28 -6.49 -17.47
CA VAL A 12 -4.61 -6.61 -18.78
C VAL A 12 -4.16 -8.04 -18.93
N ASN A 13 -4.69 -8.73 -19.95
CA ASN A 13 -4.21 -10.04 -20.36
C ASN A 13 -3.00 -9.87 -21.27
N LEU A 14 -1.88 -10.47 -20.90
CA LEU A 14 -0.71 -10.57 -21.77
C LEU A 14 -0.35 -12.02 -21.99
N PRO A 15 -0.14 -12.45 -23.24
CA PRO A 15 0.51 -13.73 -23.48
C PRO A 15 1.93 -13.63 -22.94
N VAL A 16 2.28 -14.56 -22.06
CA VAL A 16 3.64 -14.76 -21.60
C VAL A 16 4.18 -15.93 -22.41
N ASP A 17 5.02 -15.63 -23.39
CA ASP A 17 5.63 -16.66 -24.23
C ASP A 17 6.74 -17.36 -23.43
N GLY A 18 6.72 -18.70 -23.42
CA GLY A 18 7.78 -19.53 -22.84
C GLY A 18 7.35 -20.35 -21.62
N HIS A 19 8.28 -21.16 -21.12
CA HIS A 19 8.09 -21.94 -19.92
C HIS A 19 8.15 -21.03 -18.69
N ILE A 20 7.11 -21.06 -17.86
CA ILE A 20 7.06 -20.34 -16.59
C ILE A 20 7.44 -21.33 -15.48
N PRO A 21 8.68 -21.30 -14.98
CA PRO A 21 9.10 -22.19 -13.91
C PRO A 21 8.32 -21.91 -12.63
N ILE A 22 7.85 -22.98 -11.99
CA ILE A 22 7.37 -22.98 -10.62
C ILE A 22 8.51 -23.53 -9.76
N LEU A 23 9.15 -22.66 -9.00
CA LEU A 23 10.25 -22.98 -8.12
C LEU A 23 9.73 -23.35 -6.72
N PRO A 24 10.46 -24.15 -5.93
CA PRO A 24 10.13 -24.34 -4.52
C PRO A 24 10.19 -23.00 -3.78
N ASP A 25 9.40 -22.87 -2.72
CA ASP A 25 9.51 -21.74 -1.80
C ASP A 25 10.83 -21.77 -1.03
N ILE A 26 11.26 -20.61 -0.54
CA ILE A 26 12.35 -20.54 0.43
C ILE A 26 11.77 -20.90 1.80
N GLU A 27 12.15 -22.07 2.30
CA GLU A 27 11.70 -22.60 3.58
C GLU A 27 12.88 -22.77 4.55
N ARG A 28 12.68 -22.37 5.81
CA ARG A 28 13.62 -22.65 6.91
C ARG A 28 12.83 -22.97 8.16
N ASN A 29 13.25 -23.98 8.91
CA ASN A 29 12.63 -24.36 10.19
C ASN A 29 11.09 -24.48 10.12
N ASN A 30 10.56 -25.13 9.07
CA ASN A 30 9.12 -25.28 8.80
C ASN A 30 8.35 -23.97 8.61
N SER A 31 9.04 -22.88 8.28
CA SER A 31 8.46 -21.58 7.95
C SER A 31 8.76 -21.20 6.51
N VAL A 32 7.72 -20.80 5.78
CA VAL A 32 7.80 -20.35 4.38
C VAL A 32 8.07 -18.85 4.36
N PHE A 33 9.15 -18.43 3.70
CA PHE A 33 9.57 -17.01 3.62
C PHE A 33 9.12 -16.30 2.35
N THR A 34 8.73 -17.05 1.32
CA THR A 34 8.32 -16.53 0.01
C THR A 34 6.84 -16.76 -0.29
N ASP A 35 6.03 -17.03 0.74
CA ASP A 35 4.61 -17.39 0.57
C ASP A 35 3.86 -16.33 -0.23
N GLY A 36 3.41 -16.73 -1.42
CA GLY A 36 2.64 -15.89 -2.31
C GLY A 36 3.46 -14.92 -3.17
N VAL A 37 4.80 -14.93 -3.11
CA VAL A 37 5.66 -13.97 -3.85
C VAL A 37 6.53 -14.68 -4.87
N GLY A 38 6.50 -14.16 -6.09
CA GLY A 38 7.35 -14.58 -7.21
C GLY A 38 8.06 -13.38 -7.82
N GLU A 39 8.76 -13.62 -8.91
CA GLU A 39 9.62 -12.62 -9.54
C GLU A 39 9.20 -12.40 -11.00
N ILE A 40 9.30 -11.16 -11.45
CA ILE A 40 9.04 -10.77 -12.84
C ILE A 40 10.18 -9.95 -13.40
N SER A 41 10.56 -10.23 -14.64
CA SER A 41 11.59 -9.46 -15.32
C SER A 41 11.20 -8.00 -15.49
N ARG A 42 12.20 -7.13 -15.41
CA ARG A 42 12.02 -5.68 -15.58
C ARG A 42 11.43 -5.32 -16.94
N ALA A 43 11.79 -6.03 -18.01
CA ALA A 43 11.22 -5.81 -19.34
C ALA A 43 9.72 -6.15 -19.38
N LEU A 44 9.31 -7.27 -18.80
CA LEU A 44 7.90 -7.67 -18.79
C LEU A 44 7.06 -6.76 -17.91
N ALA A 45 7.57 -6.36 -16.74
CA ALA A 45 6.94 -5.35 -15.89
C ALA A 45 6.67 -4.03 -16.65
N ARG A 46 7.63 -3.57 -17.47
CA ARG A 46 7.43 -2.39 -18.32
C ARG A 46 6.38 -2.62 -19.42
N ARG A 47 6.33 -3.81 -20.02
CA ARG A 47 5.30 -4.18 -21.01
C ARG A 47 3.91 -4.15 -20.38
N ILE A 48 3.76 -4.72 -19.18
CA ILE A 48 2.54 -4.67 -18.37
C ILE A 48 2.09 -3.22 -18.16
N VAL A 49 2.99 -2.37 -17.65
CA VAL A 49 2.69 -0.95 -17.39
C VAL A 49 2.31 -0.21 -18.67
N LYS A 50 3.01 -0.45 -19.78
CA LYS A 50 2.71 0.15 -21.09
C LYS A 50 1.34 -0.27 -21.60
N SER A 51 0.97 -1.53 -21.43
CA SER A 51 -0.35 -2.05 -21.83
C SER A 51 -1.46 -1.43 -20.98
N LEU A 52 -1.27 -1.35 -19.66
CA LEU A 52 -2.20 -0.67 -18.74
C LEU A 52 -2.38 0.82 -19.08
N GLY A 53 -1.31 1.50 -19.48
CA GLY A 53 -1.36 2.92 -19.88
C GLY A 53 -2.20 3.16 -21.16
N LYS A 54 -2.24 2.20 -22.09
CA LYS A 54 -3.01 2.31 -23.34
C LYS A 54 -4.53 2.19 -23.14
N SER A 55 -4.98 1.47 -22.11
CA SER A 55 -6.41 1.29 -21.82
C SER A 55 -7.09 2.53 -21.22
N GLY A 56 -6.48 3.72 -21.31
CA GLY A 56 -6.94 4.94 -20.61
C GLY A 56 -6.74 4.89 -19.09
N ARG A 57 -6.22 3.76 -18.58
CA ARG A 57 -6.06 3.45 -17.15
C ARG A 57 -4.77 3.98 -16.53
N THR A 58 -4.19 5.06 -17.08
CA THR A 58 -3.91 6.28 -16.31
C THR A 58 -2.72 7.12 -16.82
N LYS A 59 -2.90 8.45 -16.84
CA LYS A 59 -1.84 9.48 -16.94
C LYS A 59 -0.88 9.50 -15.72
N ARG A 60 -0.88 8.47 -14.85
CA ARG A 60 -0.21 8.45 -13.53
C ARG A 60 0.87 7.35 -13.42
N PHE A 61 1.10 6.55 -14.48
CA PHE A 61 2.16 5.53 -14.54
C PHE A 61 3.56 6.05 -14.96
N PHE A 62 3.87 7.33 -14.71
CA PHE A 62 5.26 7.80 -14.79
C PHE A 62 6.17 7.08 -13.77
N LEU A 63 5.56 6.50 -12.73
CA LEU A 63 6.25 5.75 -11.69
C LEU A 63 6.44 4.31 -12.15
N ARG A 64 7.71 3.86 -12.24
CA ARG A 64 8.07 2.44 -12.37
C ARG A 64 7.62 1.72 -11.10
N PRO A 65 6.58 0.85 -11.15
CA PRO A 65 6.16 0.06 -10.00
C PRO A 65 7.13 -1.10 -9.78
N SER A 66 7.30 -1.51 -8.54
CA SER A 66 8.23 -2.58 -8.17
C SER A 66 7.53 -3.90 -7.86
N ALA A 67 6.20 -3.90 -7.73
CA ALA A 67 5.41 -5.09 -7.47
C ALA A 67 4.01 -5.02 -8.11
N PHE A 68 3.45 -6.19 -8.41
CA PHE A 68 2.13 -6.36 -9.02
C PHE A 68 1.39 -7.51 -8.34
N GLN A 69 0.11 -7.32 -8.06
CA GLN A 69 -0.77 -8.44 -7.71
C GLN A 69 -1.32 -9.05 -8.99
N PHE A 70 -1.18 -10.37 -9.14
CA PHE A 70 -1.52 -11.07 -10.38
C PHE A 70 -2.39 -12.31 -10.13
N ARG A 71 -3.00 -12.78 -11.22
CA ARG A 71 -3.59 -14.10 -11.35
C ARG A 71 -3.20 -14.68 -12.71
N MET A 72 -2.91 -15.98 -12.76
CA MET A 72 -2.52 -16.65 -14.00
C MET A 72 -2.70 -18.15 -13.83
N GLY A 73 -3.56 -18.80 -14.62
CA GLY A 73 -3.59 -20.27 -14.68
C GLY A 73 -3.73 -20.99 -13.34
N GLY A 74 -4.59 -20.52 -12.44
CA GLY A 74 -4.73 -21.09 -11.09
C GLY A 74 -3.63 -20.69 -10.09
N CYS A 75 -2.64 -19.91 -10.54
CA CYS A 75 -1.67 -19.24 -9.70
C CYS A 75 -2.16 -17.84 -9.31
N LYS A 76 -1.85 -17.41 -8.08
CA LYS A 76 -2.12 -16.05 -7.58
C LYS A 76 -1.03 -15.60 -6.61
N GLY A 77 -0.87 -14.29 -6.48
CA GLY A 77 -0.01 -13.68 -5.47
C GLY A 77 0.56 -12.36 -5.94
N VAL A 78 1.79 -12.07 -5.53
CA VAL A 78 2.56 -10.88 -5.91
C VAL A 78 3.75 -11.28 -6.77
N LEU A 79 4.02 -10.49 -7.79
CA LEU A 79 5.27 -10.52 -8.55
C LEU A 79 6.07 -9.27 -8.23
N MET A 80 7.28 -9.44 -7.68
CA MET A 80 8.23 -8.36 -7.51
C MET A 80 9.19 -8.28 -8.71
N VAL A 81 9.59 -7.06 -9.07
CA VAL A 81 10.52 -6.86 -10.17
C VAL A 81 11.91 -7.35 -9.76
N ASN A 82 12.45 -8.33 -10.48
CA ASN A 82 13.85 -8.72 -10.33
C ASN A 82 14.63 -8.23 -11.58
N PRO A 83 15.62 -7.33 -11.41
CA PRO A 83 16.40 -6.79 -12.53
C PRO A 83 17.38 -7.78 -13.17
N GLU A 84 17.68 -8.89 -12.50
CA GLU A 84 18.62 -9.93 -12.95
C GLU A 84 17.96 -10.98 -13.86
N LEU A 85 16.63 -11.01 -13.90
CA LEU A 85 15.88 -11.91 -14.77
C LEU A 85 16.03 -11.51 -16.25
N LYS A 86 16.03 -12.53 -17.12
CA LYS A 86 16.04 -12.30 -18.56
C LYS A 86 14.73 -11.67 -19.01
N ASP A 87 14.78 -10.98 -20.15
CA ASP A 87 13.60 -10.33 -20.69
C ASP A 87 12.45 -11.33 -20.89
N ASN A 88 11.24 -10.94 -20.46
CA ASN A 88 10.01 -11.73 -20.54
C ASN A 88 9.95 -12.95 -19.60
N GLU A 89 10.86 -13.07 -18.63
CA GLU A 89 10.83 -14.13 -17.63
C GLU A 89 9.88 -13.81 -16.46
N ILE A 90 9.18 -14.84 -15.97
CA ILE A 90 8.45 -14.89 -14.70
C ILE A 90 8.92 -16.13 -13.96
N ARG A 91 9.17 -16.01 -12.65
CA ARG A 91 9.43 -17.15 -11.77
C ARG A 91 8.36 -17.20 -10.68
N LEU A 92 7.56 -18.25 -10.70
CA LEU A 92 6.55 -18.49 -9.68
C LEU A 92 7.11 -19.35 -8.55
N ARG A 93 6.43 -19.33 -7.40
CA ARG A 93 6.67 -20.24 -6.29
C ARG A 93 5.56 -21.26 -6.12
N ALA A 94 5.87 -22.41 -5.52
CA ALA A 94 4.91 -23.47 -5.25
C ALA A 94 3.69 -22.96 -4.46
N SER A 95 3.93 -22.09 -3.47
CA SER A 95 2.89 -21.39 -2.68
C SER A 95 1.92 -20.58 -3.53
N GLN A 96 2.32 -20.11 -4.71
CA GLN A 96 1.46 -19.31 -5.59
C GLN A 96 0.48 -20.18 -6.39
N GLN A 97 0.79 -21.46 -6.63
CA GLN A 97 -0.06 -22.38 -7.38
C GLN A 97 -1.18 -22.91 -6.47
N LYS A 98 -2.43 -22.56 -6.76
CA LYS A 98 -3.58 -22.99 -5.95
C LYS A 98 -4.33 -24.17 -6.58
N PHE A 99 -4.26 -24.32 -7.90
CA PHE A 99 -4.73 -25.48 -8.65
C PHE A 99 -4.08 -25.52 -10.03
N LEU A 100 -4.12 -26.68 -10.68
CA LEU A 100 -3.61 -26.87 -12.04
C LEU A 100 -4.58 -26.29 -13.07
N SER A 101 -4.07 -25.54 -14.03
CA SER A 101 -4.85 -25.01 -15.15
C SER A 101 -3.99 -24.91 -16.40
N PRO A 102 -4.55 -25.16 -17.60
CA PRO A 102 -3.83 -24.99 -18.87
C PRO A 102 -3.76 -23.51 -19.33
N LEU A 103 -4.48 -22.60 -18.68
CA LEU A 103 -4.48 -21.18 -19.05
C LEU A 103 -3.16 -20.51 -18.66
N ALA A 104 -2.54 -19.77 -19.58
CA ALA A 104 -1.24 -19.11 -19.35
C ALA A 104 -1.31 -17.57 -19.36
N ASP A 105 -2.48 -16.98 -19.56
CA ASP A 105 -2.63 -15.52 -19.59
C ASP A 105 -2.47 -14.94 -18.19
N ILE A 106 -1.59 -13.95 -18.06
CA ILE A 106 -1.43 -13.18 -16.83
C ILE A 106 -2.46 -12.05 -16.77
N GLU A 107 -3.23 -12.01 -15.68
CA GLU A 107 -4.14 -10.94 -15.30
C GLU A 107 -3.51 -10.11 -14.17
N ILE A 108 -3.41 -8.79 -14.34
CA ILE A 108 -2.93 -7.88 -13.29
C ILE A 108 -4.12 -7.31 -12.53
N ALA A 109 -4.28 -7.72 -11.28
CA ALA A 109 -5.35 -7.28 -10.38
C ALA A 109 -5.05 -5.93 -9.73
N GLN A 110 -3.80 -5.69 -9.36
CA GLN A 110 -3.40 -4.42 -8.73
C GLN A 110 -1.93 -4.08 -9.06
N VAL A 111 -1.66 -2.80 -9.29
CA VAL A 111 -0.30 -2.25 -9.40
C VAL A 111 0.03 -1.50 -8.11
N PHE A 112 1.16 -1.80 -7.47
CA PHE A 112 1.57 -1.12 -6.24
C PHE A 112 2.47 0.09 -6.56
N TYR A 113 1.85 1.20 -6.97
CA TYR A 113 2.57 2.41 -7.38
C TYR A 113 2.55 3.54 -6.33
N ARG A 114 1.68 3.47 -5.31
CA ARG A 114 1.53 4.48 -4.25
C ARG A 114 1.55 3.82 -2.87
N ALA A 115 2.21 4.47 -1.92
CA ALA A 115 2.01 4.18 -0.51
C ALA A 115 0.61 4.65 -0.10
N LYS A 116 -0.15 3.78 0.57
CA LYS A 116 -1.47 4.15 1.10
C LYS A 116 -1.31 4.67 2.54
N PRO A 117 -2.08 5.67 2.97
CA PRO A 117 -2.10 6.08 4.37
C PRO A 117 -2.46 4.90 5.26
N PHE A 118 -1.83 4.83 6.42
CA PHE A 118 -2.18 3.86 7.45
C PHE A 118 -3.28 4.41 8.37
N TYR A 119 -4.20 3.53 8.74
CA TYR A 119 -5.26 3.83 9.69
C TYR A 119 -5.27 2.78 10.79
N LEU A 120 -5.45 3.22 12.02
CA LEU A 120 -5.91 2.36 13.09
C LEU A 120 -7.30 1.81 12.74
N ASN A 121 -7.60 0.65 13.30
CA ASN A 121 -8.93 0.07 13.30
C ASN A 121 -9.22 -0.44 14.71
N ARG A 122 -10.47 -0.80 14.98
CA ARG A 122 -10.90 -1.28 16.31
C ARG A 122 -10.08 -2.46 16.84
N PHE A 123 -9.76 -3.43 15.99
CA PHE A 123 -9.01 -4.63 16.38
C PHE A 123 -7.56 -4.29 16.73
N LEU A 124 -6.93 -3.43 15.92
CA LEU A 124 -5.57 -3.01 16.20
C LEU A 124 -5.48 -2.17 17.47
N ILE A 125 -6.43 -1.26 17.72
CA ILE A 125 -6.48 -0.49 18.97
C ILE A 125 -6.58 -1.44 20.16
N MET A 126 -7.50 -2.41 20.11
CA MET A 126 -7.69 -3.41 21.17
C MET A 126 -6.42 -4.21 21.44
N ILE A 127 -5.71 -4.65 20.39
CA ILE A 127 -4.44 -5.37 20.54
C ILE A 127 -3.37 -4.48 21.15
N LEU A 128 -3.22 -3.25 20.66
CA LEU A 128 -2.21 -2.33 21.17
C LEU A 128 -2.47 -1.94 22.64
N GLU A 129 -3.73 -1.74 23.01
CA GLU A 129 -4.15 -1.52 24.40
C GLU A 129 -3.81 -2.73 25.28
N THR A 130 -4.07 -3.95 24.80
CA THR A 130 -3.69 -5.20 25.48
C THR A 130 -2.17 -5.34 25.65
N LEU A 131 -1.40 -4.84 24.68
CA LEU A 131 0.06 -4.79 24.73
C LEU A 131 0.60 -3.62 25.59
N GLY A 132 -0.29 -2.86 26.24
CA GLY A 132 0.06 -1.81 27.20
C GLY A 132 0.15 -0.40 26.63
N VAL A 133 -0.32 -0.14 25.40
CA VAL A 133 -0.41 1.22 24.87
C VAL A 133 -1.55 1.97 25.58
N PRO A 134 -1.27 3.11 26.23
CA PRO A 134 -2.28 3.87 26.97
C PRO A 134 -3.40 4.42 26.07
N ALA A 135 -4.64 4.41 26.58
CA ALA A 135 -5.83 4.80 25.82
C ALA A 135 -5.83 6.27 25.37
N ASP A 136 -5.22 7.15 26.17
CA ASP A 136 -5.02 8.57 25.90
C ASP A 136 -4.22 8.83 24.62
N ILE A 137 -3.30 7.93 24.23
CA ILE A 137 -2.59 8.02 22.95
C ILE A 137 -3.57 7.90 21.78
N PHE A 138 -4.51 6.95 21.83
CA PHE A 138 -5.52 6.78 20.77
C PHE A 138 -6.51 7.94 20.74
N LEU A 139 -6.92 8.44 21.90
CA LEU A 139 -7.79 9.61 22.01
C LEU A 139 -7.11 10.87 21.47
N GLY A 140 -5.81 11.05 21.73
CA GLY A 140 -5.00 12.13 21.18
C GLY A 140 -4.95 12.09 19.65
N LEU A 141 -4.65 10.91 19.07
CA LEU A 141 -4.65 10.70 17.61
C LEU A 141 -6.04 10.96 17.01
N GLN A 142 -7.12 10.53 17.67
CA GLN A 142 -8.48 10.78 17.22
C GLN A 142 -8.81 12.28 17.24
N GLN A 143 -8.43 12.99 18.30
CA GLN A 143 -8.69 14.42 18.44
C GLN A 143 -7.92 15.22 17.38
N GLU A 144 -6.68 14.84 17.10
CA GLU A 144 -5.89 15.43 16.03
C GLU A 144 -6.54 15.20 14.66
N ALA A 145 -6.95 13.96 14.37
CA ALA A 145 -7.63 13.64 13.11
C ALA A 145 -8.96 14.40 12.95
N ILE A 146 -9.71 14.63 14.03
CA ILE A 146 -10.92 15.45 14.00
C ILE A 146 -10.56 16.90 13.64
N ARG A 147 -9.54 17.50 14.28
CA ARG A 147 -9.09 18.86 13.95
C ARG A 147 -8.65 18.99 12.49
N ASP A 148 -7.89 18.02 11.99
CA ASP A 148 -7.44 18.01 10.58
C ASP A 148 -8.63 17.98 9.61
N VAL A 149 -9.67 17.20 9.93
CA VAL A 149 -10.92 17.14 9.15
C VAL A 149 -11.71 18.44 9.21
N GLU A 150 -11.68 19.16 10.33
CA GLU A 150 -12.33 20.46 10.46
C GLU A 150 -11.61 21.53 9.63
N ALA A 151 -10.29 21.64 9.78
CA ALA A 151 -9.45 22.59 9.05
C ALA A 151 -9.48 22.36 7.54
N ALA A 152 -9.49 21.10 7.09
CA ALA A 152 -9.48 20.77 5.66
C ALA A 152 -10.78 21.14 4.93
N THR A 153 -11.79 21.66 5.65
CA THR A 153 -13.07 22.11 5.06
C THR A 153 -13.19 23.62 4.93
N GLU A 154 -12.10 24.38 5.15
CA GLU A 154 -12.09 25.84 5.16
C GLU A 154 -11.77 26.48 3.81
N SER A 155 -10.95 25.83 2.96
CA SER A 155 -10.60 26.33 1.63
C SER A 155 -10.88 25.32 0.52
N PHE A 156 -11.02 25.78 -0.73
CA PHE A 156 -11.19 24.86 -1.87
C PHE A 156 -9.96 23.96 -2.09
N SER A 157 -8.75 24.47 -1.88
CA SER A 157 -7.52 23.69 -2.02
C SER A 157 -7.49 22.54 -1.02
N ASP A 158 -7.73 22.84 0.26
CA ASP A 158 -7.68 21.84 1.33
C ASP A 158 -8.84 20.85 1.18
N CYS A 159 -10.02 21.32 0.76
CA CYS A 159 -11.15 20.45 0.45
C CYS A 159 -10.81 19.48 -0.68
N ALA A 160 -10.09 19.92 -1.72
CA ALA A 160 -9.70 19.05 -2.82
C ALA A 160 -8.75 17.94 -2.35
N GLU A 161 -7.74 18.30 -1.55
CA GLU A 161 -6.82 17.33 -0.95
C GLU A 161 -7.52 16.37 0.00
N PHE A 162 -8.44 16.88 0.82
CA PHE A 162 -9.26 16.08 1.74
C PHE A 162 -10.13 15.07 1.00
N LEU A 163 -10.81 15.50 -0.07
CA LEU A 163 -11.65 14.64 -0.90
C LEU A 163 -10.82 13.54 -1.57
N ASP A 164 -9.68 13.89 -2.17
CA ASP A 164 -8.78 12.93 -2.82
C ASP A 164 -8.21 11.91 -1.83
N THR A 165 -7.77 12.37 -0.65
CA THR A 165 -7.21 11.51 0.40
C THR A 165 -8.22 10.51 0.92
N ASN A 166 -9.49 10.91 1.03
CA ASN A 166 -10.58 10.06 1.53
C ASN A 166 -11.37 9.36 0.42
N GLY A 167 -10.94 9.47 -0.84
CA GLY A 167 -11.60 8.85 -1.99
C GLY A 167 -13.02 9.37 -2.26
N CYS A 168 -13.36 10.54 -1.75
CA CYS A 168 -14.69 11.14 -1.89
C CYS A 168 -14.78 11.94 -3.20
N GLY A 169 -15.82 11.71 -4.01
CA GLY A 169 -16.09 12.54 -5.19
C GLY A 169 -15.19 12.28 -6.41
N THR A 170 -14.33 11.25 -6.36
CA THR A 170 -13.42 10.88 -7.46
C THR A 170 -14.13 10.64 -8.78
N SER A 171 -15.28 9.94 -8.76
CA SER A 171 -16.09 9.64 -9.94
C SER A 171 -16.67 10.88 -10.63
N TYR A 172 -16.76 11.99 -9.91
CA TYR A 172 -17.33 13.26 -10.39
C TYR A 172 -16.26 14.35 -10.53
N HIS A 173 -14.97 14.02 -10.36
CA HIS A 173 -13.85 14.95 -10.45
C HIS A 173 -13.98 16.23 -9.60
N ILE A 174 -14.64 16.14 -8.44
CA ILE A 174 -14.94 17.30 -7.58
C ILE A 174 -13.65 18.00 -7.13
N SER A 175 -12.61 17.24 -6.77
CA SER A 175 -11.31 17.79 -6.36
C SER A 175 -10.68 18.66 -7.46
N SER A 176 -10.76 18.24 -8.73
CA SER A 176 -10.29 19.04 -9.86
C SER A 176 -11.04 20.35 -10.02
N VAL A 177 -12.37 20.33 -9.81
CA VAL A 177 -13.19 21.54 -9.83
C VAL A 177 -12.74 22.50 -8.75
N PHE A 178 -12.51 22.01 -7.53
CA PHE A 178 -12.06 22.84 -6.41
C PHE A 178 -10.68 23.45 -6.64
N LEU A 179 -9.74 22.69 -7.22
CA LEU A 179 -8.43 23.22 -7.62
C LEU A 179 -8.56 24.29 -8.71
N HIS A 180 -9.46 24.14 -9.68
CA HIS A 180 -9.73 25.17 -10.68
C HIS A 180 -10.34 26.44 -10.07
N LEU A 181 -11.31 26.30 -9.16
CA LEU A 181 -11.89 27.45 -8.45
C LEU A 181 -10.82 28.21 -7.65
N THR A 182 -9.91 27.48 -6.99
CA THR A 182 -8.75 28.06 -6.30
C THR A 182 -7.85 28.85 -7.25
N ARG A 183 -7.54 28.30 -8.43
CA ARG A 183 -6.73 28.98 -9.46
C ARG A 183 -7.39 30.24 -10.02
N LEU A 184 -8.71 30.32 -9.99
CA LEU A 184 -9.48 31.51 -10.38
C LEU A 184 -9.54 32.56 -9.24
N GLY A 185 -8.92 32.31 -8.09
CA GLY A 185 -8.93 33.21 -6.94
C GLY A 185 -10.25 33.23 -6.18
N LEU A 186 -11.09 32.22 -6.36
CA LEU A 186 -12.38 32.11 -5.69
C LEU A 186 -12.24 31.48 -4.30
N THR A 187 -13.01 31.98 -3.33
CA THR A 187 -12.97 31.52 -1.94
C THR A 187 -14.24 30.75 -1.56
N LEU A 188 -14.06 29.76 -0.67
CA LEU A 188 -15.17 28.99 -0.13
C LEU A 188 -15.86 29.81 0.97
N GLY A 189 -16.98 30.43 0.64
CA GLY A 189 -17.67 31.34 1.55
C GLY A 189 -17.00 32.72 1.65
N GLY A 190 -17.53 33.56 2.56
CA GLY A 190 -17.14 34.96 2.73
C GLY A 190 -18.11 35.97 2.11
N GLN A 191 -17.78 37.25 2.23
CA GLN A 191 -18.49 38.40 1.64
C GLN A 191 -17.57 39.04 0.61
N GLY A 192 -17.97 39.12 -0.67
CA GLY A 192 -17.17 39.75 -1.72
C GLY A 192 -17.41 39.14 -3.12
N PRO A 193 -16.84 39.74 -4.17
CA PRO A 193 -17.03 39.32 -5.56
C PRO A 193 -16.35 37.98 -5.90
N THR A 194 -15.37 37.57 -5.09
CA THR A 194 -14.64 36.31 -5.21
C THR A 194 -15.21 35.20 -4.34
N ALA A 195 -16.16 35.52 -3.45
CA ALA A 195 -16.79 34.56 -2.57
C ALA A 195 -17.80 33.72 -3.35
N VAL A 196 -17.57 32.42 -3.42
CA VAL A 196 -18.57 31.50 -3.95
C VAL A 196 -19.64 31.33 -2.88
N ASN A 197 -20.78 31.99 -3.10
CA ASN A 197 -21.93 31.92 -2.21
C ASN A 197 -22.49 30.50 -2.24
N SER A 198 -22.04 29.71 -1.28
CA SER A 198 -21.97 28.26 -1.40
C SER A 198 -23.10 27.53 -0.68
N ASP A 199 -24.20 28.22 -0.33
CA ASP A 199 -25.41 27.59 0.26
C ASP A 199 -26.06 26.52 -0.65
N GLY A 200 -25.58 26.40 -1.89
CA GLY A 200 -25.90 25.33 -2.82
C GLY A 200 -25.13 24.02 -2.60
N PHE A 201 -24.99 23.28 -3.70
CA PHE A 201 -24.47 21.91 -3.78
C PHE A 201 -23.07 21.70 -3.19
N LEU A 202 -22.17 22.69 -3.27
CA LEU A 202 -20.77 22.54 -2.85
C LEU A 202 -20.59 22.43 -1.33
N LYS A 203 -21.17 23.33 -0.51
CA LYS A 203 -21.13 23.20 0.96
C LYS A 203 -21.76 21.89 1.41
N ARG A 204 -22.88 21.48 0.79
CA ARG A 204 -23.53 20.21 1.12
C ARG A 204 -22.63 19.01 0.82
N SER A 205 -21.91 19.04 -0.30
CA SER A 205 -20.97 17.97 -0.68
C SER A 205 -19.79 17.89 0.29
N ILE A 206 -19.19 19.02 0.64
CA ILE A 206 -18.09 19.09 1.63
C ILE A 206 -18.57 18.60 2.99
N ARG A 207 -19.74 19.06 3.46
CA ARG A 207 -20.35 18.61 4.72
C ARG A 207 -20.65 17.12 4.73
N PHE A 208 -21.10 16.56 3.60
CA PHE A 208 -21.33 15.13 3.49
C PHE A 208 -20.01 14.34 3.59
N ALA A 209 -18.97 14.77 2.88
CA ALA A 209 -17.65 14.15 2.96
C ALA A 209 -17.06 14.23 4.38
N LYS A 210 -17.15 15.39 5.03
CA LYS A 210 -16.78 15.60 6.44
C LYS A 210 -17.50 14.60 7.34
N ASN A 211 -18.83 14.56 7.27
CA ASN A 211 -19.64 13.65 8.08
C ASN A 211 -19.35 12.17 7.80
N HIS A 212 -19.03 11.81 6.55
CA HIS A 212 -18.65 10.45 6.19
C HIS A 212 -17.35 10.05 6.89
N VAL A 213 -16.30 10.88 6.82
CA VAL A 213 -15.02 10.61 7.46
C VAL A 213 -15.14 10.57 8.99
N LEU A 214 -15.88 11.53 9.59
CA LEU A 214 -16.16 11.53 11.03
C LEU A 214 -16.93 10.27 11.47
N ARG A 215 -17.87 9.78 10.65
CA ARG A 215 -18.61 8.53 10.93
C ARG A 215 -17.71 7.31 10.85
N GLU A 216 -16.80 7.23 9.88
CA GLU A 216 -15.83 6.13 9.81
C GLU A 216 -14.91 6.13 11.04
N MET A 217 -14.46 7.30 11.51
CA MET A 217 -13.72 7.40 12.78
C MET A 217 -14.55 6.95 13.98
N LYS A 218 -15.80 7.41 14.11
CA LYS A 218 -16.69 7.04 15.22
C LYS A 218 -17.04 5.55 15.24
N HIS A 219 -17.44 5.00 14.09
CA HIS A 219 -18.03 3.66 14.01
C HIS A 219 -17.04 2.56 13.63
N ARG A 220 -15.85 2.89 13.11
CA ARG A 220 -14.83 1.91 12.74
C ARG A 220 -13.46 2.18 13.36
N ALA A 221 -13.34 3.25 14.15
CA ALA A 221 -12.07 3.71 14.71
C ALA A 221 -11.00 3.87 13.62
N ARG A 222 -11.42 4.30 12.42
CA ARG A 222 -10.55 4.51 11.25
C ARG A 222 -9.74 5.80 11.44
N ILE A 223 -8.80 5.77 12.37
CA ILE A 223 -8.02 6.95 12.77
C ILE A 223 -6.71 6.96 11.96
N PRO A 224 -6.45 7.98 11.13
CA PRO A 224 -5.18 8.08 10.40
C PRO A 224 -4.02 8.24 11.38
N VAL A 225 -2.88 7.63 11.07
CA VAL A 225 -1.63 7.84 11.80
C VAL A 225 -0.64 8.48 10.86
N LYS A 226 -0.13 9.66 11.24
CA LYS A 226 0.89 10.39 10.46
C LYS A 226 2.16 9.54 10.36
N GLU A 227 2.89 9.72 9.26
CA GLU A 227 4.17 9.02 8.99
C GLU A 227 4.08 7.48 9.03
N SER A 228 2.89 6.94 8.76
CA SER A 228 2.63 5.50 8.75
C SER A 228 1.95 5.10 7.44
N TYR A 229 2.35 3.95 6.89
CA TYR A 229 1.98 3.56 5.53
C TYR A 229 1.54 2.10 5.44
N THR A 230 0.57 1.84 4.56
CA THR A 230 0.22 0.49 4.12
C THR A 230 0.90 0.23 2.78
N LEU A 231 1.82 -0.72 2.77
CA LEU A 231 2.66 -1.12 1.64
C LEU A 231 2.43 -2.61 1.33
N VAL A 232 2.80 -3.07 0.13
CA VAL A 232 2.79 -4.51 -0.19
C VAL A 232 4.06 -5.16 0.34
N GLY A 233 3.95 -6.37 0.90
CA GLY A 233 5.10 -7.17 1.29
C GLY A 233 5.69 -7.90 0.08
N VAL A 234 7.02 -8.00 0.04
CA VAL A 234 7.77 -8.81 -0.93
C VAL A 234 8.93 -9.50 -0.20
N ALA A 235 9.50 -10.53 -0.82
CA ALA A 235 10.57 -11.32 -0.21
C ALA A 235 11.95 -10.89 -0.72
N ASP A 236 12.95 -10.95 0.15
CA ASP A 236 14.35 -10.81 -0.23
C ASP A 236 14.91 -12.12 -0.82
N PHE A 237 14.73 -12.33 -2.13
CA PHE A 237 15.29 -13.50 -2.81
C PHE A 237 16.82 -13.52 -2.87
N SER A 238 17.48 -12.38 -2.62
CA SER A 238 18.94 -12.26 -2.63
C SER A 238 19.60 -12.59 -1.29
N GLU A 239 18.78 -12.78 -0.25
CA GLU A 239 19.21 -12.91 1.13
C GLU A 239 20.18 -11.78 1.59
N SER A 240 20.02 -10.56 1.07
CA SER A 240 20.85 -9.42 1.47
C SER A 240 20.50 -8.88 2.86
N LEU A 241 19.29 -9.14 3.37
CA LEU A 241 18.78 -8.65 4.65
C LEU A 241 19.10 -9.62 5.80
N PRO A 242 19.64 -9.13 6.94
CA PRO A 242 19.77 -9.93 8.16
C PRO A 242 18.41 -10.45 8.68
N PRO A 243 18.40 -11.51 9.50
CA PRO A 243 17.18 -12.01 10.14
C PRO A 243 16.40 -10.93 10.89
N ASN A 244 15.07 -10.99 10.85
CA ASN A 244 14.16 -10.06 11.54
C ASN A 244 14.32 -8.57 11.15
N THR A 245 14.91 -8.31 9.99
CA THR A 245 15.00 -6.96 9.41
C THR A 245 14.16 -6.81 8.16
N ILE A 246 13.84 -5.56 7.83
CA ILE A 246 13.12 -5.18 6.62
C ILE A 246 13.84 -4.05 5.88
N PHE A 247 13.56 -3.94 4.59
CA PHE A 247 13.90 -2.77 3.79
C PHE A 247 12.63 -2.18 3.17
N ALA A 248 12.41 -0.88 3.38
CA ALA A 248 11.22 -0.19 2.87
C ALA A 248 11.56 1.24 2.46
N CYS A 249 11.30 1.57 1.20
CA CYS A 249 11.41 2.94 0.69
C CYS A 249 10.05 3.45 0.21
N VAL A 250 9.64 4.59 0.76
CA VAL A 250 8.37 5.23 0.48
C VAL A 250 8.58 6.33 -0.54
N ARG A 251 7.70 6.37 -1.54
CA ARG A 251 7.63 7.43 -2.53
C ARG A 251 6.20 7.97 -2.57
N LEU A 252 6.02 9.10 -1.90
CA LEU A 252 4.80 9.90 -1.96
C LEU A 252 4.77 10.75 -3.23
N GLN A 253 3.59 11.20 -3.61
CA GLN A 253 3.44 12.08 -4.75
C GLN A 253 4.13 13.42 -4.46
N ASP A 254 4.88 13.94 -5.43
CA ASP A 254 5.52 15.27 -5.35
C ASP A 254 6.56 15.44 -4.21
N GLN A 255 7.01 14.33 -3.61
CA GLN A 255 8.06 14.31 -2.59
C GLN A 255 9.26 13.46 -3.00
N LYS A 256 10.43 13.79 -2.45
CA LYS A 256 11.62 12.95 -2.62
C LYS A 256 11.40 11.61 -1.92
N PRO A 257 11.73 10.47 -2.57
CA PRO A 257 11.65 9.18 -1.91
C PRO A 257 12.57 9.13 -0.68
N PHE A 258 12.14 8.43 0.35
CA PHE A 258 12.92 8.19 1.56
C PHE A 258 12.81 6.73 1.99
N CYS A 259 13.82 6.24 2.71
CA CYS A 259 13.83 4.87 3.23
C CYS A 259 13.71 4.89 4.74
N ILE A 260 12.84 4.03 5.25
CA ILE A 260 12.49 3.91 6.67
C ILE A 260 13.66 3.26 7.40
N LYS A 261 14.09 3.85 8.52
CA LYS A 261 15.21 3.36 9.34
C LYS A 261 14.79 3.26 10.80
N GLY A 262 15.26 2.25 11.51
CA GLY A 262 15.05 2.07 12.93
C GLY A 262 13.97 1.06 13.25
N ARG A 263 13.62 0.99 14.54
CA ARG A 263 12.59 0.09 15.04
C ARG A 263 11.22 0.52 14.54
N VAL A 264 10.51 -0.40 13.91
CA VAL A 264 9.17 -0.15 13.37
C VAL A 264 8.18 -1.23 13.79
N LEU A 265 6.93 -0.81 13.93
CA LEU A 265 5.82 -1.72 14.20
C LEU A 265 5.18 -2.16 12.88
N ILE A 266 4.99 -3.47 12.75
CA ILE A 266 4.43 -4.08 11.57
C ILE A 266 3.19 -4.90 11.93
N SER A 267 2.15 -4.81 11.11
CA SER A 267 0.94 -5.61 11.30
C SER A 267 0.23 -5.84 9.97
N ARG A 268 -0.72 -6.78 9.98
CA ARG A 268 -1.60 -7.08 8.86
C ARG A 268 -3.04 -7.15 9.33
N SER A 269 -3.95 -6.55 8.56
CA SER A 269 -5.39 -6.65 8.80
C SER A 269 -5.97 -7.90 8.13
N PRO A 270 -6.93 -8.60 8.77
CA PRO A 270 -7.44 -8.38 10.13
C PRO A 270 -6.51 -8.98 11.20
N GLN A 271 -6.30 -8.23 12.29
CA GLN A 271 -5.56 -8.71 13.46
C GLN A 271 -6.51 -9.39 14.44
N VAL A 272 -6.11 -10.54 15.01
CA VAL A 272 -6.93 -11.31 15.97
C VAL A 272 -6.17 -11.69 17.24
N HIS A 273 -4.83 -11.73 17.20
CA HIS A 273 -3.98 -12.09 18.33
C HIS A 273 -2.95 -10.99 18.60
N PRO A 274 -2.52 -10.75 19.86
CA PRO A 274 -1.47 -9.76 20.15
C PRO A 274 -0.17 -9.99 19.38
N GLY A 275 0.13 -11.25 19.06
CA GLY A 275 1.26 -11.64 18.20
C GLY A 275 1.15 -11.21 16.73
N ASP A 276 -0.01 -10.76 16.25
CA ASP A 276 -0.18 -10.27 14.87
C ASP A 276 0.41 -8.87 14.65
N VAL A 277 1.00 -8.31 15.71
CA VAL A 277 1.74 -7.07 15.72
C VAL A 277 3.17 -7.39 16.15
N GLN A 278 4.14 -7.09 15.30
CA GLN A 278 5.55 -7.39 15.53
C GLN A 278 6.39 -6.13 15.46
N PHE A 279 7.45 -6.08 16.26
CA PHE A 279 8.52 -5.11 16.03
C PHE A 279 9.57 -5.72 15.12
N VAL A 280 10.02 -4.94 14.13
CA VAL A 280 11.12 -5.30 13.24
C VAL A 280 12.06 -4.11 13.08
N GLU A 281 13.29 -4.37 12.64
CA GLU A 281 14.27 -3.32 12.38
C GLU A 281 14.28 -2.97 10.88
N ALA A 282 14.01 -1.71 10.55
CA ALA A 282 14.15 -1.20 9.20
C ALA A 282 15.58 -0.70 8.97
N ILE A 283 16.27 -1.27 7.97
CA ILE A 283 17.71 -1.01 7.79
C ILE A 283 18.02 0.38 7.18
N GLY A 284 17.03 1.11 6.68
CA GLY A 284 17.22 2.40 6.05
C GLY A 284 17.80 2.29 4.64
N LYS A 285 19.08 2.67 4.48
CA LYS A 285 19.74 2.66 3.17
C LYS A 285 19.92 1.22 2.68
N PRO A 286 19.91 0.99 1.35
CA PRO A 286 20.25 -0.33 0.79
C PRO A 286 21.60 -0.83 1.34
N PRO A 287 21.77 -2.14 1.59
CA PRO A 287 23.08 -2.74 1.75
C PRO A 287 23.90 -2.58 0.46
N THR A 288 25.19 -2.27 0.59
CA THR A 288 26.08 -2.10 -0.55
C THR A 288 26.21 -3.39 -1.36
N GLY A 289 26.10 -3.31 -2.68
CA GLY A 289 26.15 -4.48 -3.56
C GLY A 289 24.89 -5.36 -3.55
N SER A 290 23.85 -5.00 -2.79
CA SER A 290 22.57 -5.70 -2.86
C SER A 290 21.77 -5.28 -4.10
N PRO A 291 20.84 -6.12 -4.59
CA PRO A 291 19.91 -5.75 -5.66
C PRO A 291 19.09 -4.49 -5.33
N PHE A 292 18.93 -4.17 -4.04
CA PHE A 292 18.22 -2.99 -3.56
C PHE A 292 18.89 -1.66 -3.97
N GLU A 293 20.18 -1.68 -4.33
CA GLU A 293 20.89 -0.53 -4.91
C GLU A 293 20.38 -0.14 -6.29
N HIS A 294 20.10 -1.14 -7.12
CA HIS A 294 19.65 -0.96 -8.50
C HIS A 294 18.13 -0.88 -8.64
N GLU A 295 17.40 -1.55 -7.74
CA GLU A 295 15.95 -1.52 -7.66
C GLU A 295 15.52 -1.17 -6.23
N ARG A 296 15.00 0.04 -6.02
CA ARG A 296 14.69 0.57 -4.67
C ARG A 296 13.40 0.01 -4.06
N TYR A 297 12.67 -0.83 -4.79
CA TYR A 297 11.40 -1.42 -4.37
C TYR A 297 10.43 -0.39 -3.76
N TYR A 298 10.21 0.73 -4.47
CA TYR A 298 9.39 1.82 -3.94
C TYR A 298 7.98 1.36 -3.59
N ASN A 299 7.49 1.80 -2.45
CA ASN A 299 6.15 1.50 -1.91
C ASN A 299 5.93 -0.01 -1.64
N CYS A 300 7.01 -0.74 -1.38
CA CYS A 300 7.00 -2.13 -0.93
C CYS A 300 7.75 -2.27 0.41
N VAL A 301 7.46 -3.32 1.16
CA VAL A 301 8.26 -3.80 2.30
C VAL A 301 8.95 -5.07 1.88
N VAL A 302 10.28 -5.05 1.79
CA VAL A 302 11.08 -6.24 1.54
C VAL A 302 11.39 -6.90 2.87
N PHE A 303 10.94 -8.15 3.03
CA PHE A 303 11.18 -8.96 4.21
C PHE A 303 12.41 -9.85 4.03
N SER A 304 13.22 -9.96 5.09
CA SER A 304 14.31 -10.94 5.10
C SER A 304 13.75 -12.37 4.94
N THR A 305 14.44 -13.14 4.12
CA THR A 305 14.25 -14.59 3.95
C THR A 305 15.17 -15.41 4.87
N ARG A 306 15.83 -14.74 5.82
CA ARG A 306 16.69 -15.34 6.84
C ARG A 306 16.04 -15.30 8.23
N GLY A 307 16.47 -16.21 9.09
CA GLY A 307 15.98 -16.37 10.47
C GLY A 307 15.21 -17.66 10.66
N ASP A 308 14.64 -17.82 11.85
CA ASP A 308 13.95 -19.05 12.25
C ASP A 308 12.48 -19.10 11.80
N ARG A 309 11.84 -17.94 11.69
CA ARG A 309 10.43 -17.83 11.28
C ARG A 309 10.23 -16.59 10.43
N SER A 310 9.46 -16.71 9.36
CA SER A 310 9.15 -15.58 8.49
C SER A 310 8.26 -14.56 9.21
N VAL A 311 8.62 -13.28 9.14
CA VAL A 311 7.82 -12.20 9.74
C VAL A 311 6.38 -12.21 9.24
N PRO A 312 6.08 -12.37 7.94
CA PRO A 312 4.69 -12.45 7.45
C PRO A 312 3.87 -13.55 8.12
N SER A 313 4.46 -14.72 8.38
CA SER A 313 3.77 -15.82 9.08
C SER A 313 3.41 -15.52 10.54
N MET A 314 4.00 -14.48 11.13
CA MET A 314 3.66 -13.99 12.47
C MET A 314 2.51 -12.97 12.45
N LEU A 315 2.16 -12.42 11.29
CA LEU A 315 1.13 -11.37 11.15
C LEU A 315 -0.20 -11.98 10.70
N ALA A 316 -0.94 -12.59 11.64
CA ALA A 316 -2.22 -13.28 11.39
C ALA A 316 -2.12 -14.48 10.43
N GLY A 317 -0.97 -15.18 10.44
CA GLY A 317 -0.72 -16.34 9.56
C GLY A 317 -0.70 -15.99 8.07
N GLY A 318 -0.37 -14.75 7.75
CA GLY A 318 -0.58 -14.17 6.42
C GLY A 318 0.51 -14.48 5.38
N ASP A 319 0.09 -14.46 4.11
CA ASP A 319 0.94 -14.20 2.93
C ASP A 319 1.51 -12.77 2.92
N LEU A 320 2.35 -12.43 1.94
CA LEU A 320 3.01 -11.11 1.85
C LEU A 320 2.08 -9.97 1.36
N ASP A 321 0.77 -10.18 1.30
CA ASP A 321 -0.22 -9.18 0.86
C ASP A 321 -0.70 -8.27 2.01
N GLY A 322 -0.20 -7.04 2.04
CA GLY A 322 -0.73 -5.94 2.86
C GLY A 322 -0.03 -5.79 4.20
N THR A 323 1.12 -5.09 4.18
CA THR A 323 1.97 -4.84 5.33
C THR A 323 1.89 -3.38 5.77
N CYS A 324 1.52 -3.14 7.02
CA CYS A 324 1.57 -1.82 7.65
C CYS A 324 2.97 -1.54 8.22
N LEU A 325 3.52 -0.34 8.03
CA LEU A 325 4.69 0.15 8.75
C LEU A 325 4.35 1.39 9.57
N LYS A 326 4.68 1.38 10.87
CA LYS A 326 4.74 2.56 11.74
C LYS A 326 6.20 2.84 12.10
N HIS A 327 6.70 4.01 11.74
CA HIS A 327 7.95 4.53 12.26
C HIS A 327 7.73 4.97 13.71
N THR A 328 8.38 4.35 14.69
CA THR A 328 8.45 4.88 16.05
C THR A 328 9.75 5.66 16.19
N CYS A 329 9.69 6.98 16.02
CA CYS A 329 10.72 7.86 16.58
C CYS A 329 10.50 7.90 18.10
N ASP A 330 11.16 7.01 18.85
CA ASP A 330 11.32 7.24 20.28
C ASP A 330 12.30 8.40 20.46
N ASN A 331 11.77 9.61 20.64
CA ASN A 331 12.48 10.75 21.19
C ASN A 331 11.59 11.40 22.27
N HIS A 332 11.41 10.68 23.37
CA HIS A 332 11.11 11.28 24.66
C HIS A 332 12.06 10.68 25.70
N HIS A 333 13.12 11.44 25.98
CA HIS A 333 13.80 11.42 27.27
C HIS A 333 13.11 12.38 28.22
#